data_AF-A0A424R810-F1
#
_entry.id   AF-A0A424R810-F1
#
_cell.length_a   1.000
_cell.length_b   1.000
_cell.length_c   1.000
_cell.angle_alpha   90.00
_cell.angle_beta   90.00
_cell.angle_gamma   90.00
#
_symmetry.space_group_name_H-M   'P 1'
#
loop_
_entity.id
_entity.type
_entity.pdbx_description
1 polymer ?
#
loop_
_entity_poly.entity_id
_entity_poly.type
_entity_poly.pdbx_seq_one_letter_code
_entity_poly.pdbx_strand_id
1 'polypeptide(L)'
;MLLWATASFAEHNGISPNTKELPMQCGDTEHLLDGLKERYSEEIVMMAASANAQGHELYHSLWINQGTSTWSFIVVNKQVGVTCVISSGENFTMFFPSNSGI
;
A
#
# COMPACT_ATOMS: atom_id res chain seq x y z
N MET A 1 15.38 -7.51 -26.51
CA MET A 1 14.50 -8.39 -25.70
C MET A 1 14.98 -8.29 -24.27
N LEU A 2 14.26 -7.53 -23.45
CA LEU A 2 14.51 -7.46 -22.02
C LEU A 2 14.01 -8.77 -21.41
N LEU A 3 14.95 -9.60 -20.97
CA LEU A 3 14.67 -10.88 -20.33
C LEU A 3 13.93 -10.59 -19.02
N TRP A 4 12.64 -10.94 -18.97
CA TRP A 4 11.89 -11.09 -17.73
C TRP A 4 12.56 -12.19 -16.90
N ALA A 5 13.44 -11.80 -15.99
CA ALA A 5 13.79 -12.63 -14.85
C ALA A 5 12.53 -12.69 -13.96
N THR A 6 11.78 -13.77 -14.08
CA THR A 6 10.70 -14.07 -13.13
C THR A 6 11.34 -14.21 -11.75
N ALA A 7 10.91 -13.39 -10.79
CA ALA A 7 11.35 -13.44 -9.40
C ALA A 7 10.81 -14.72 -8.70
N SER A 8 11.20 -15.89 -9.22
CA SER A 8 10.64 -17.20 -8.86
C SER A 8 11.40 -17.89 -7.73
N PHE A 9 12.46 -17.26 -7.19
CA PHE A 9 13.34 -17.87 -6.19
C PHE A 9 13.54 -16.93 -5.00
N ALA A 10 12.45 -16.54 -4.35
CA ALA A 10 12.50 -16.03 -2.98
C ALA A 10 12.18 -17.17 -2.01
N GLU A 11 12.97 -18.25 -2.03
CA GLU A 11 12.99 -19.22 -0.92
C GLU A 11 13.86 -18.64 0.19
N HIS A 12 13.25 -17.96 1.15
CA HIS A 12 13.91 -17.65 2.42
C HIS A 12 13.59 -18.77 3.42
N ASN A 13 14.60 -19.54 3.81
CA ASN A 13 14.52 -20.60 4.83
C ASN A 13 13.55 -21.77 4.52
N GLY A 14 13.34 -22.12 3.25
CA GLY A 14 12.46 -23.24 2.89
C GLY A 14 10.96 -22.96 3.07
N ILE A 15 10.58 -21.68 3.26
CA ILE A 15 9.19 -21.25 3.26
C ILE A 15 8.81 -20.89 1.82
N SER A 16 7.97 -21.71 1.19
CA SER A 16 7.38 -21.37 -0.10
C SER A 16 6.43 -20.19 0.05
N PRO A 17 6.38 -19.25 -0.92
CA PRO A 17 5.37 -18.21 -0.95
C PRO A 17 3.99 -18.84 -0.82
N ASN A 18 3.22 -18.39 0.16
CA ASN A 18 1.89 -18.91 0.41
C ASN A 18 0.89 -17.75 0.40
N THR A 19 -0.25 -17.94 -0.26
CA THR A 19 -1.33 -16.95 -0.23
C THR A 19 -2.00 -16.99 1.13
N LYS A 20 -2.17 -15.82 1.75
CA LYS A 20 -2.92 -15.64 3.00
C LYS A 20 -4.00 -14.59 2.77
N GLU A 21 -5.18 -14.85 3.30
CA GLU A 21 -6.23 -13.84 3.40
C GLU A 21 -5.89 -12.92 4.58
N LEU A 22 -5.71 -11.62 4.31
CA LEU A 22 -5.58 -10.61 5.34
C LEU A 22 -6.97 -10.06 5.66
N PRO A 23 -7.33 -9.85 6.94
CA PRO A 23 -8.56 -9.16 7.28
C PRO A 23 -8.45 -7.70 6.82
N MET A 24 -9.16 -7.35 5.75
CA MET A 24 -9.23 -5.98 5.22
C MET A 24 -10.52 -5.31 5.65
N GLN A 25 -10.44 -4.02 5.94
CA GLN A 25 -11.63 -3.19 6.19
C GLN A 25 -11.91 -2.36 4.95
N CYS A 26 -13.10 -2.52 4.38
CA CYS A 26 -13.50 -1.82 3.16
C CYS A 26 -14.71 -0.92 3.42
N GLY A 27 -14.76 0.20 2.71
CA GLY A 27 -15.85 1.15 2.80
C GLY A 27 -15.96 2.02 1.56
N ASP A 28 -16.87 2.98 1.61
CA ASP A 28 -17.00 4.00 0.59
C ASP A 28 -15.71 4.83 0.48
N THR A 29 -15.31 5.13 -0.75
CA THR A 29 -14.03 5.79 -1.04
C THR A 29 -13.98 7.22 -0.54
N GLU A 30 -15.07 7.99 -0.65
CA GLU A 30 -15.09 9.40 -0.25
C GLU A 30 -14.80 9.50 1.26
N HIS A 31 -15.57 8.76 2.06
CA HIS A 31 -15.44 8.77 3.51
C HIS A 31 -14.07 8.30 4.02
N LEU A 32 -13.51 7.24 3.40
CA LEU A 32 -12.20 6.74 3.81
C LEU A 32 -11.08 7.72 3.45
N LEU A 33 -11.11 8.28 2.24
CA LEU A 33 -10.07 9.22 1.81
C LEU A 33 -10.14 10.55 2.58
N ASP A 34 -11.34 11.03 2.90
CA ASP A 34 -11.52 12.23 3.72
C ASP A 34 -11.01 12.01 5.15
N GLY A 35 -11.23 10.82 5.72
CA GLY A 35 -10.64 10.45 6.99
C GLY A 35 -9.10 10.53 6.97
N LEU A 36 -8.46 9.96 5.95
CA LEU A 36 -6.99 9.99 5.83
C LEU A 36 -6.46 11.42 5.67
N LYS A 37 -7.11 12.24 4.85
CA LYS A 37 -6.68 13.62 4.56
C LYS A 37 -6.97 14.58 5.73
N GLU A 38 -8.19 14.59 6.23
CA GLU A 38 -8.67 15.62 7.15
C GLU A 38 -8.40 15.25 8.60
N ARG A 39 -8.63 13.99 8.98
CA ARG A 39 -8.49 13.55 10.37
C ARG A 39 -7.06 13.17 10.71
N TYR A 40 -6.38 12.46 9.82
CA TYR A 40 -5.01 11.98 10.06
C TYR A 40 -3.94 12.83 9.39
N SER A 41 -4.33 13.77 8.51
CA SER A 41 -3.39 14.60 7.74
C SER A 41 -2.30 13.78 7.06
N GLU A 42 -2.65 12.59 6.57
CA GLU A 42 -1.73 11.73 5.83
C GLU A 42 -1.66 12.16 4.37
N GLU A 43 -0.48 12.02 3.78
CA GLU A 43 -0.20 12.34 2.40
C GLU A 43 0.30 11.11 1.64
N ILE A 44 -0.03 11.02 0.36
CA ILE A 44 0.42 9.93 -0.51
C ILE A 44 1.91 10.08 -0.79
N VAL A 45 2.69 9.06 -0.44
CA VAL A 45 4.14 9.00 -0.76
C VAL A 45 4.49 7.95 -1.80
N MET A 46 3.57 7.03 -2.08
CA MET A 46 3.73 6.01 -3.10
C MET A 46 2.38 5.60 -3.64
N MET A 47 2.32 5.32 -4.94
CA MET A 47 1.14 4.78 -5.61
C MET A 47 1.55 3.77 -6.67
N ALA A 48 0.79 2.67 -6.78
CA ALA A 48 0.99 1.64 -7.79
C ALA A 48 -0.36 1.20 -8.36
N ALA A 49 -0.43 1.04 -9.67
CA ALA A 49 -1.60 0.49 -10.35
C ALA A 49 -1.56 -1.04 -10.32
N SER A 50 -2.73 -1.67 -10.22
CA SER A 50 -2.92 -3.11 -10.38
C SER A 50 -4.31 -3.39 -10.95
N ALA A 51 -4.66 -4.67 -11.11
CA ALA A 51 -6.00 -5.09 -11.51
C ALA A 51 -6.44 -6.32 -10.72
N ASN A 52 -7.74 -6.44 -10.47
CA ASN A 52 -8.32 -7.64 -9.84
C ASN A 52 -8.73 -8.70 -10.87
N ALA A 53 -9.23 -9.85 -10.41
CA ALA A 53 -9.67 -10.96 -11.26
C ALA A 53 -10.85 -10.61 -12.19
N GLN A 54 -11.61 -9.57 -11.88
CA GLN A 54 -12.70 -9.04 -12.71
C GLN A 54 -12.21 -8.04 -13.77
N GLY A 55 -10.92 -7.74 -13.79
CA GLY A 55 -10.33 -6.74 -14.69
C GLY A 55 -10.56 -5.30 -14.23
N HIS A 56 -11.00 -5.07 -13.00
CA HIS A 56 -11.12 -3.72 -12.47
C HIS A 56 -9.74 -3.13 -12.18
N GLU A 57 -9.56 -1.86 -12.53
CA GLU A 57 -8.36 -1.10 -12.18
C GLU A 57 -8.35 -0.78 -10.68
N LEU A 58 -7.22 -1.09 -10.05
CA LEU A 58 -6.97 -0.84 -8.64
C LEU A 58 -5.77 0.11 -8.50
N TYR A 59 -5.85 0.98 -7.50
CA TYR A 59 -4.77 1.89 -7.13
C TYR A 59 -4.37 1.63 -5.69
N HIS A 60 -3.19 1.04 -5.51
CA HIS A 60 -2.58 0.88 -4.20
C HIS A 60 -1.83 2.15 -3.84
N SER A 61 -1.94 2.63 -2.61
CA SER A 61 -1.23 3.81 -2.16
C SER A 61 -0.82 3.72 -0.70
N LEU A 62 0.38 4.20 -0.41
CA LEU A 62 0.87 4.41 0.95
C LEU A 62 0.68 5.88 1.32
N TRP A 63 -0.03 6.09 2.41
CA TRP A 63 -0.30 7.37 3.03
C TRP A 63 0.50 7.45 4.33
N ILE A 64 1.15 8.59 4.59
CA ILE A 64 1.87 8.80 5.85
C ILE A 64 1.64 10.21 6.40
N ASN A 65 1.73 10.35 7.71
CA ASN A 65 1.93 11.64 8.37
C ASN A 65 3.22 11.56 9.21
N GLN A 66 4.21 12.39 8.87
CA GLN A 66 5.51 12.39 9.54
C GLN A 66 5.47 13.03 10.94
N GLY A 67 4.53 13.95 11.18
CA GLY A 67 4.39 14.62 12.47
C GLY A 67 3.81 13.72 13.55
N THR A 68 2.90 12.82 13.17
CA THR A 68 2.27 11.84 14.07
C THR A 68 2.85 10.44 13.94
N SER A 69 3.74 10.22 12.96
CA SER A 69 4.27 8.91 12.59
C SER A 69 3.19 7.87 12.29
N THR A 70 2.06 8.28 11.70
CA THR A 70 0.96 7.38 11.29
C THR A 70 1.09 7.01 9.81
N TRP A 71 0.64 5.81 9.45
CA TRP A 71 0.65 5.35 8.08
C TRP A 71 -0.56 4.48 7.76
N SER A 72 -1.00 4.54 6.51
CA SER A 72 -2.08 3.72 5.97
C SER A 72 -1.70 3.19 4.59
N PHE A 73 -1.81 1.87 4.39
CA PHE A 73 -1.69 1.25 3.08
C PHE A 73 -3.07 0.81 2.61
N ILE A 74 -3.54 1.45 1.54
CA ILE A 74 -4.89 1.28 1.02
C ILE A 74 -4.87 0.82 -0.43
N VAL A 75 -6.00 0.25 -0.87
CA VAL A 75 -6.30 -0.01 -2.28
C VAL A 75 -7.65 0.58 -2.64
N VAL A 76 -7.69 1.32 -3.74
CA VAL A 76 -8.89 1.99 -4.25
C VAL A 76 -9.33 1.33 -5.54
N ASN A 77 -10.60 0.93 -5.61
CA ASN A 77 -11.27 0.55 -6.85
C ASN A 77 -12.25 1.66 -7.25
N LYS A 78 -11.80 2.55 -8.15
CA LYS A 78 -12.60 3.70 -8.59
C LYS A 78 -13.86 3.31 -9.36
N GLN A 79 -13.85 2.17 -10.05
CA GLN A 79 -14.98 1.74 -10.88
C GLN A 79 -16.18 1.32 -10.04
N VAL A 80 -15.96 0.85 -8.81
CA VAL A 80 -17.03 0.46 -7.88
C VAL A 80 -17.14 1.36 -6.65
N GLY A 81 -16.34 2.42 -6.57
CA GLY A 81 -16.38 3.39 -5.47
C GLY A 81 -15.91 2.85 -4.11
N VAL A 82 -15.17 1.73 -4.08
CA VAL A 82 -14.74 1.09 -2.82
C VAL A 82 -13.26 1.32 -2.56
N THR A 83 -12.95 1.63 -1.32
CA THR A 83 -11.57 1.65 -0.80
C THR A 83 -11.43 0.63 0.32
N CYS A 84 -10.34 -0.11 0.32
CA CYS A 84 -9.99 -1.05 1.38
C CYS A 84 -8.68 -0.66 2.04
N VAL A 85 -8.66 -0.66 3.37
CA VAL A 85 -7.44 -0.56 4.17
C VAL A 85 -6.85 -1.96 4.26
N ILE A 86 -5.66 -2.14 3.68
CA ILE A 86 -4.90 -3.38 3.76
C ILE A 86 -4.23 -3.47 5.12
N SER A 87 -3.60 -2.37 5.54
CA SER A 87 -3.01 -2.23 6.87
C SER A 87 -2.83 -0.75 7.21
N SER A 88 -2.72 -0.46 8.50
CA SER A 88 -2.42 0.87 9.03
C SER A 88 -1.69 0.73 10.35
N GLY A 89 -1.01 1.80 10.79
CA GLY A 89 -0.33 1.79 12.07
C GLY A 89 0.31 3.12 12.42
N GLU A 90 1.09 3.08 13.50
CA GLU A 90 1.77 4.24 14.09
C GLU A 90 3.24 3.92 14.36
N ASN A 91 4.00 4.93 14.75
CA ASN A 91 5.42 4.82 15.15
C ASN A 91 6.35 4.29 14.05
N PHE A 92 6.09 4.64 12.78
CA PHE A 92 7.06 4.33 11.74
C PHE A 92 8.31 5.22 11.89
N THR A 93 9.46 4.69 11.48
CA THR A 93 10.70 5.45 11.34
C THR A 93 11.09 5.46 9.88
N MET A 94 11.13 6.63 9.25
CA MET A 94 11.66 6.73 7.90
C MET A 94 13.18 6.69 7.93
N PHE A 95 13.74 5.71 7.24
CA PHE A 95 15.17 5.69 6.94
C PHE A 95 15.38 6.45 5.63
N PHE A 96 15.79 7.71 5.73
CA PHE A 96 16.34 8.42 4.59
C PHE A 96 17.84 8.11 4.55
N PRO A 97 18.34 7.34 3.56
CA PRO A 97 19.78 7.16 3.42
C PRO A 97 20.41 8.55 3.28
N SER A 98 21.30 8.90 4.21
CA SER A 98 22.04 10.16 4.10
C SER A 98 22.79 10.15 2.77
N ASN A 99 22.75 11.26 2.04
CA ASN A 99 23.46 11.44 0.78
C ASN A 99 25.00 11.54 0.96
N SER A 100 25.53 10.88 1.98
CA SER A 100 26.95 10.73 2.25
C SER A 100 27.47 9.55 1.42
N GLY A 101 27.46 9.73 0.10
CA GLY A 101 28.34 8.96 -0.76
C GLY A 101 29.78 9.26 -0.36
N ILE A 102 30.49 8.24 0.12
CA ILE A 102 31.95 8.20 0.11
C ILE A 102 32.35 7.46 -1.16
#